data_AF-A0A3N5I3P8-F1
#
_entry.id   AF-A0A3N5I3P8-F1
#
_cell.length_a   1.000
_cell.length_b   1.000
_cell.length_c   1.000
_cell.angle_alpha   90.00
_cell.angle_beta   90.00
_cell.angle_gamma   90.00
#
_symmetry.space_group_name_H-M   'P 1'
#
loop_
_entity.id
_entity.type
_entity.pdbx_description
1 polymer ?
#
loop_
_entity_poly.entity_id
_entity_poly.type
_entity_poly.pdbx_seq_one_letter_code
_entity_poly.pdbx_strand_id
1 'polypeptide(L)'
;MPSRRASRQRVGGVVSTPLTFIIGSVVALAIIGGAAWWAQSADDPVTTDAIGDKIQTRRADALPVFAGSGEIATLYRFARERGDVLQWMPCTCGCQQFGHTSNRSCYIKAESADSTTWTSHAAT
;
A
#
# COMPACT_ATOMS: atom_id res chain seq x y z
N MET A 1 60.47 -51.05 -28.65
CA MET A 1 60.54 -50.09 -27.53
C MET A 1 59.25 -49.28 -27.48
N PRO A 2 58.37 -49.41 -26.47
CA PRO A 2 57.26 -48.47 -26.29
C PRO A 2 57.62 -47.46 -25.18
N SER A 3 57.66 -46.17 -25.53
CA SER A 3 57.88 -45.09 -24.57
C SER A 3 56.58 -44.76 -23.84
N ARG A 4 56.55 -44.96 -22.51
CA ARG A 4 55.49 -44.46 -21.63
C ARG A 4 55.58 -42.93 -21.52
N ARG A 5 54.50 -42.21 -21.79
CA ARG A 5 54.35 -40.80 -21.39
C ARG A 5 53.39 -40.71 -20.20
N ALA A 6 53.88 -40.08 -19.14
CA ALA A 6 53.14 -39.83 -17.92
C ALA A 6 52.04 -38.78 -18.14
N SER A 7 50.83 -39.12 -17.73
CA SER A 7 49.68 -38.20 -17.66
C SER A 7 49.84 -37.28 -16.45
N ARG A 8 50.00 -35.98 -16.69
CA ARG A 8 49.80 -34.94 -15.66
C ARG A 8 48.34 -34.55 -15.66
N GLN A 9 47.62 -34.86 -14.58
CA GLN A 9 46.28 -34.32 -14.33
C GLN A 9 46.39 -32.81 -14.01
N ARG A 10 45.70 -31.98 -14.81
CA ARG A 10 45.41 -30.59 -14.45
C ARG A 10 44.17 -30.56 -13.55
N VAL A 11 44.32 -29.97 -12.37
CA VAL A 11 43.23 -29.60 -11.48
C VAL A 11 42.40 -28.50 -12.15
N GLY A 12 41.14 -28.78 -12.45
CA GLY A 12 40.20 -27.82 -13.05
C GLY A 12 39.61 -26.91 -11.98
N GLY A 13 40.16 -25.70 -11.83
CA GLY A 13 39.50 -24.62 -11.11
C GLY A 13 38.48 -23.93 -12.03
N VAL A 14 37.20 -23.94 -11.65
CA VAL A 14 36.15 -23.21 -12.35
C VAL A 14 36.34 -21.72 -12.04
N VAL A 15 36.86 -20.96 -13.01
CA VAL A 15 36.97 -19.50 -12.92
C VAL A 15 35.60 -18.92 -13.29
N SER A 16 34.87 -18.39 -12.31
CA SER A 16 33.59 -17.74 -12.52
C SER A 16 33.78 -16.44 -13.32
N THR A 17 33.11 -16.35 -14.47
CA THR A 17 33.21 -15.23 -15.41
C THR A 17 32.55 -13.96 -14.85
N PRO A 18 33.02 -12.75 -15.24
CA PRO A 18 32.44 -11.48 -14.78
C PRO A 18 30.93 -11.35 -15.07
N LEU A 19 30.45 -12.03 -16.11
CA LEU A 19 29.03 -12.08 -16.46
C LEU A 19 28.16 -12.76 -15.37
N THR A 20 28.66 -13.82 -14.72
CA THR A 20 27.93 -14.47 -13.61
C THR A 20 27.80 -13.57 -12.38
N PHE A 21 28.81 -12.73 -12.10
CA PHE A 21 28.73 -11.74 -11.03
C PHE A 21 27.72 -10.64 -11.36
N ILE A 22 27.70 -10.14 -12.60
CA ILE A 22 26.74 -9.10 -13.03
C ILE A 22 25.31 -9.64 -12.95
N ILE A 23 25.06 -10.85 -13.44
CA ILE A 23 23.73 -11.47 -13.37
C ILE A 23 23.32 -11.68 -11.91
N GLY A 24 24.23 -12.18 -11.06
CA GLY A 24 23.96 -12.35 -9.63
C GLY A 24 23.61 -11.02 -8.94
N SER A 25 24.32 -9.94 -9.24
CA SER A 25 24.06 -8.61 -8.70
C SER A 25 22.72 -8.02 -9.19
N VAL A 26 22.37 -8.20 -10.47
CA VAL A 26 21.07 -7.73 -11.01
C VAL A 26 19.90 -8.48 -10.36
N VAL A 27 20.02 -9.80 -10.21
CA VAL A 27 18.99 -10.62 -9.55
C VAL A 27 18.86 -10.22 -8.07
N ALA A 28 19.98 -10.02 -7.36
CA ALA A 28 19.95 -9.57 -5.97
C ALA A 28 19.27 -8.20 -5.82
N LEU A 29 19.57 -7.24 -6.70
CA LEU A 29 18.94 -5.91 -6.68
C LEU A 29 17.44 -5.97 -7.00
N ALA A 30 17.01 -6.82 -7.93
CA ALA A 30 15.60 -7.01 -8.23
C ALA A 30 14.82 -7.60 -7.04
N ILE A 31 15.41 -8.57 -6.32
CA ILE A 31 14.80 -9.17 -5.12
C ILE A 31 14.68 -8.13 -4.00
N ILE A 32 15.74 -7.37 -3.73
CA ILE A 32 15.75 -6.34 -2.68
C ILE A 32 14.77 -5.22 -3.02
N GLY A 33 14.76 -4.74 -4.27
CA GLY A 33 13.82 -3.72 -4.72
C GLY A 33 12.37 -4.18 -4.65
N GLY A 34 12.08 -5.42 -5.04
CA GLY A 34 10.74 -6.02 -4.95
C GLY A 34 10.25 -6.14 -3.50
N ALA A 35 11.12 -6.59 -2.58
CA ALA A 35 10.78 -6.70 -1.16
C ALA A 35 10.48 -5.33 -0.52
N ALA A 36 11.28 -4.30 -0.84
CA ALA A 36 11.07 -2.95 -0.35
C ALA A 36 9.75 -2.34 -0.87
N TRP A 37 9.44 -2.55 -2.15
CA TRP A 37 8.19 -2.06 -2.75
C TRP A 37 6.96 -2.71 -2.11
N TRP A 38 7.01 -4.02 -1.87
CA TRP A 38 5.91 -4.76 -1.24
C TRP A 38 5.63 -4.30 0.20
N ALA A 39 6.69 -4.08 0.98
CA ALA A 39 6.57 -3.61 2.36
C ALA A 39 5.95 -2.20 2.46
N GLN A 40 6.21 -1.33 1.49
CA GLN A 40 5.63 0.02 1.46
C GLN A 40 4.15 0.03 1.04
N SER A 41 3.71 -0.97 0.26
CA SER A 41 2.36 -1.09 -0.27
C SER A 41 1.35 -1.79 0.65
N ALA A 42 1.75 -2.23 1.84
CA ALA A 42 0.82 -2.88 2.78
C ALA A 42 -0.23 -1.87 3.27
N ASP A 43 -1.42 -1.93 2.68
CA ASP A 43 -2.60 -1.20 3.14
C ASP A 43 -2.96 -1.62 4.56
N ASP A 44 -3.40 -0.66 5.39
CA ASP A 44 -3.89 -1.01 6.72
C ASP A 44 -5.15 -1.89 6.56
N PRO A 45 -5.31 -2.92 7.41
CA PRO A 45 -6.43 -3.83 7.31
C PRO A 45 -7.75 -3.10 7.54
N VAL A 46 -8.80 -3.51 6.83
CA VAL A 46 -10.15 -3.05 7.10
C VAL A 46 -10.62 -3.67 8.41
N THR A 47 -11.07 -2.84 9.34
CA THR A 47 -11.72 -3.28 10.58
C THR A 47 -13.20 -2.91 10.55
N THR A 48 -14.00 -3.49 11.43
CA THR A 48 -15.40 -3.12 11.63
C THR A 48 -15.55 -2.53 13.01
N ASP A 49 -16.19 -1.36 13.13
CA ASP A 49 -16.40 -0.73 14.43
C ASP A 49 -17.70 -1.21 15.12
N ALA A 50 -18.02 -0.61 16.27
CA ALA A 50 -19.18 -0.97 17.07
C ALA A 50 -20.54 -0.66 16.42
N ILE A 51 -20.58 0.22 15.42
CA ILE A 51 -21.81 0.55 14.67
C ILE A 51 -21.93 -0.22 13.35
N GLY A 52 -20.93 -1.05 13.03
CA GLY A 52 -20.90 -1.88 11.83
C GLY A 52 -20.21 -1.23 10.63
N ASP A 53 -19.65 -0.04 10.79
CA ASP A 53 -18.92 0.63 9.72
C ASP A 53 -17.57 -0.05 9.48
N LYS A 54 -17.19 -0.18 8.21
CA LYS A 54 -15.84 -0.56 7.82
C LYS A 54 -14.91 0.64 7.97
N ILE A 55 -13.82 0.46 8.69
CA ILE A 55 -12.81 1.49 8.97
C ILE A 55 -11.50 1.09 8.32
N GLN A 56 -10.87 2.03 7.62
CA GLN A 56 -9.55 1.82 7.03
C GLN A 56 -8.73 3.09 7.05
N THR A 57 -7.50 3.01 7.54
CA THR A 57 -6.53 4.10 7.41
C THR A 57 -5.72 3.92 6.14
N ARG A 58 -5.60 4.98 5.34
CA ARG A 58 -4.82 4.97 4.10
C ARG A 58 -3.88 6.16 4.08
N ARG A 59 -2.69 5.95 3.50
CA ARG A 59 -1.65 6.97 3.38
C ARG A 59 -1.84 7.78 2.09
N ALA A 60 -1.29 8.99 2.08
CA ALA A 60 -1.31 9.88 0.93
C ALA A 60 -2.73 10.07 0.36
N ASP A 61 -2.92 9.90 -0.94
CA ASP A 61 -4.16 10.08 -1.69
C ASP A 61 -4.96 8.78 -1.89
N ALA A 62 -4.54 7.68 -1.25
CA ALA A 62 -5.20 6.40 -1.38
C ALA A 62 -6.59 6.42 -0.72
N LEU A 63 -7.61 6.05 -1.50
CA LEU A 63 -8.99 5.90 -1.06
C LEU A 63 -9.20 4.54 -0.38
N PRO A 64 -10.14 4.40 0.56
CA PRO A 64 -10.38 3.13 1.23
C PRO A 64 -10.93 2.09 0.25
N VAL A 65 -10.64 0.81 0.48
CA VAL A 65 -11.05 -0.28 -0.43
C VAL A 65 -12.56 -0.40 -0.59
N PHE A 66 -13.32 -0.01 0.44
CA PHE A 66 -14.79 0.01 0.39
C PHE A 66 -15.37 1.17 -0.44
N ALA A 67 -14.57 2.18 -0.83
CA ALA A 67 -15.00 3.18 -1.80
C ALA A 67 -15.12 2.60 -3.22
N GLY A 68 -14.46 1.45 -3.48
CA GLY A 68 -14.53 0.73 -4.74
C GLY A 68 -14.14 1.61 -5.93
N SER A 69 -15.06 1.78 -6.88
CA SER A 69 -14.86 2.57 -8.09
C SER A 69 -16.12 3.39 -8.42
N GLY A 70 -16.03 4.24 -9.44
CA GLY A 70 -17.17 5.03 -9.91
C GLY A 70 -17.55 6.17 -8.96
N GLU A 71 -18.85 6.37 -8.79
CA GLU A 71 -19.40 7.53 -8.06
C GLU A 71 -19.02 7.52 -6.57
N ILE A 72 -19.05 6.36 -5.91
CA ILE A 72 -18.66 6.23 -4.50
C ILE A 72 -17.20 6.68 -4.33
N ALA A 73 -16.27 6.16 -5.13
CA ALA A 73 -14.87 6.58 -5.10
C ALA A 73 -14.70 8.10 -5.37
N THR A 74 -15.55 8.66 -6.23
CA THR A 74 -15.56 10.11 -6.50
C THR A 74 -16.00 10.92 -5.28
N LEU A 75 -17.02 10.45 -4.54
CA LEU A 75 -17.48 11.09 -3.31
C LEU A 75 -16.43 11.04 -2.20
N TYR A 76 -15.75 9.90 -2.01
CA TYR A 76 -14.65 9.80 -1.03
C TYR A 76 -13.49 10.73 -1.37
N ARG A 77 -13.14 10.82 -2.66
CA ARG A 77 -12.12 11.77 -3.13
C ARG A 77 -12.53 13.21 -2.87
N PHE A 78 -13.76 13.56 -3.21
CA PHE A 78 -14.33 14.87 -2.94
C PHE A 78 -14.31 15.20 -1.44
N ALA A 79 -14.60 14.24 -0.57
CA ALA A 79 -14.63 14.49 0.86
C ALA A 79 -13.28 14.86 1.47
N ARG A 80 -12.19 14.32 0.92
CA ARG A 80 -10.82 14.70 1.28
C ARG A 80 -10.41 16.01 0.62
N GLU A 81 -10.58 16.12 -0.70
CA GLU A 81 -10.09 17.26 -1.48
C GLU A 81 -10.87 18.54 -1.20
N ARG A 82 -12.17 18.42 -0.94
CA ARG A 82 -13.12 19.53 -0.70
C ARG A 82 -13.71 19.48 0.70
N GLY A 83 -12.89 19.07 1.67
CA GLY A 83 -13.24 19.10 3.09
C GLY A 83 -13.65 20.50 3.57
N ASP A 84 -13.08 21.55 2.97
CA ASP A 84 -13.40 22.97 3.18
C ASP A 84 -14.84 23.33 2.79
N VAL A 85 -15.43 22.59 1.84
CA VAL A 85 -16.83 22.74 1.45
C VAL A 85 -17.70 21.87 2.36
N LEU A 86 -17.32 20.60 2.56
CA LEU A 86 -18.11 19.67 3.37
C LEU A 86 -18.24 20.09 4.83
N GLN A 87 -17.30 20.86 5.38
CA GLN A 87 -17.39 21.37 6.75
C GLN A 87 -18.62 22.28 6.98
N TRP A 88 -19.15 22.90 5.92
CA TRP A 88 -20.33 23.76 5.98
C TRP A 88 -21.62 23.03 5.66
N MET A 89 -21.54 21.81 5.14
CA MET A 89 -22.73 20.99 4.90
C MET A 89 -23.16 20.33 6.21
N PRO A 90 -24.41 20.51 6.67
CA PRO A 90 -24.85 19.97 7.93
C PRO A 90 -24.82 18.43 7.90
N CYS A 91 -24.47 17.83 9.04
CA CYS A 91 -24.72 16.41 9.26
C CYS A 91 -26.21 16.24 9.57
N THR A 92 -26.96 15.54 8.71
CA THR A 92 -28.40 15.29 8.89
C THR A 92 -28.72 13.89 9.39
N CYS A 93 -27.69 13.10 9.72
CA CYS A 93 -27.82 11.70 10.14
C CYS A 93 -28.25 11.52 11.62
N GLY A 94 -28.30 12.61 12.41
CA GLY A 94 -28.62 12.55 13.85
C GLY A 94 -27.44 12.14 14.75
N CYS A 95 -26.21 12.11 14.22
CA CYS A 95 -25.02 11.64 14.92
C CYS A 95 -24.28 12.74 15.72
N GLN A 96 -24.88 13.92 15.93
CA GLN A 96 -24.22 15.06 16.57
C GLN A 96 -23.77 14.74 18.01
N GLN A 97 -24.51 13.86 18.71
CA GLN A 97 -24.15 13.39 20.05
C GLN A 97 -22.81 12.64 20.12
N PHE A 98 -22.30 12.17 18.97
CA PHE A 98 -20.99 11.53 18.85
C PHE A 98 -19.88 12.51 18.46
N GLY A 99 -20.17 13.83 18.46
CA GLY A 99 -19.21 14.88 18.14
C GLY A 99 -19.07 15.17 16.65
N HIS A 100 -19.92 14.60 15.79
CA HIS A 100 -19.92 14.90 14.35
C HIS A 100 -20.48 16.30 14.08
N THR A 101 -19.71 17.13 13.40
CA THR A 101 -20.02 18.56 13.20
C THR A 101 -20.54 18.87 11.80
N SER A 102 -20.27 18.02 10.81
CA SER A 102 -20.62 18.27 9.40
C SER A 102 -20.72 16.97 8.60
N ASN A 103 -21.21 17.06 7.36
CA ASN A 103 -21.28 15.94 6.41
C ASN A 103 -19.91 15.29 6.17
N ARG A 104 -18.82 16.04 6.37
CA ARG A 104 -17.45 15.52 6.30
C ARG A 104 -17.22 14.30 7.19
N SER A 105 -17.85 14.27 8.37
CA SER A 105 -17.73 13.17 9.33
C SER A 105 -18.33 11.85 8.82
N CYS A 106 -19.15 11.88 7.76
CA CYS A 106 -19.67 10.66 7.11
C CYS A 106 -18.59 9.91 6.32
N TYR A 107 -17.45 10.54 6.03
CA TYR A 107 -16.38 9.94 5.21
C TYR A 107 -15.09 9.73 6.01
N ILE A 108 -14.74 10.70 6.87
CA ILE A 108 -13.43 10.81 7.51
C ILE A 108 -13.59 10.83 9.03
N LYS A 109 -12.94 9.87 9.71
CA LYS A 109 -12.88 9.80 11.18
C LYS A 109 -11.69 10.55 11.77
N ALA A 110 -10.55 10.52 11.09
CA ALA A 110 -9.33 11.17 11.53
C ALA A 110 -8.40 11.42 10.34
N GLU A 111 -7.54 12.43 10.47
CA GLU A 111 -6.48 12.74 9.50
C GLU A 111 -5.21 13.19 10.21
N SER A 112 -4.09 12.83 9.61
CA SER A 112 -2.75 13.35 9.91
C SER A 112 -2.18 13.99 8.64
N ALA A 113 -0.94 14.48 8.71
CA ALA A 113 -0.26 15.03 7.55
C ALA A 113 -0.06 13.99 6.42
N ASP A 114 -0.01 12.71 6.75
CA ASP A 114 0.35 11.61 5.86
C ASP A 114 -0.75 10.55 5.68
N SER A 115 -1.81 10.58 6.47
CA SER A 115 -2.85 9.54 6.46
C SER A 115 -4.26 10.06 6.73
N THR A 116 -5.23 9.31 6.23
CA THR A 116 -6.66 9.54 6.44
C THR A 116 -7.28 8.24 6.92
N THR A 117 -7.97 8.28 8.05
CA THR A 117 -8.83 7.21 8.54
C THR A 117 -10.24 7.41 8.01
N TRP A 118 -10.66 6.50 7.15
CA TRP A 118 -11.95 6.52 6.47
C TRP A 118 -12.98 5.65 7.17
N THR A 119 -14.26 5.98 6.98
CA THR A 119 -15.41 5.13 7.38
C THR A 119 -16.28 4.80 6.17
N SER A 120 -16.90 3.61 6.14
CA SER A 120 -17.90 3.22 5.13
C SER A 120 -19.27 3.86 5.35
N HIS A 121 -19.44 4.71 6.36
CA HIS A 121 -20.71 5.31 6.73
C HIS A 121 -21.43 5.98 5.54
N ALA A 122 -20.71 6.71 4.70
CA ALA A 122 -21.27 7.35 3.50
C ALA A 122 -21.58 6.38 2.33
N ALA A 123 -21.14 5.13 2.42
CA ALA A 123 -21.30 4.11 1.39
C ALA A 123 -22.22 2.94 1.80
N THR A 124 -22.86 3.03 2.97
CA THR A 124 -23.75 1.99 3.52
C THR A 124 -25.19 2.50 3.52
#